data_AF-A0A4Y8S882-F1
#
_entry.id   AF-A0A4Y8S882-F1
#
_cell.length_a   1.000
_cell.length_b   1.000
_cell.length_c   1.000
_cell.angle_alpha   90.00
_cell.angle_beta   90.00
_cell.angle_gamma   90.00
#
_symmetry.space_group_name_H-M   'P 1'
#
loop_
_entity.id
_entity.type
_entity.pdbx_description
1 polymer ?
#
loop_
_entity_poly.entity_id
_entity_poly.type
_entity_poly.pdbx_seq_one_letter_code
_entity_poly.pdbx_strand_id
1 'polypeptide(L)'
;MIILIFFLAHWFLSLFFQTFFLHRYASHKMFTTNIFFERTFYIMTYVFQGSSFLNPRAYAIMHREHHAYSDTEKDPHSPHFFTDVFQMMWHTVLSYRDHIKRLKEPEERFKGNYPEWKFLDYIGSSIVSRLIFGGLYIAFYVQFATAWWMFLLIPIHFMMGPIHGAIVNWCGHKYGYANFDNNDKSKNTTPFDFLMLGELFQNNHHKRPNNANFGAKWFEIDPVYPVMKLMHWARIIRLRKAYL
;
A
#
# COMPACT_ATOMS: atom_id res chain seq x y z
N MET A 1 0.64 9.31 26.33
CA MET A 1 0.72 7.96 25.72
C MET A 1 -0.38 7.70 24.71
N ILE A 2 -1.64 8.09 24.97
CA ILE A 2 -2.80 7.82 24.09
C ILE A 2 -2.56 8.25 22.63
N ILE A 3 -2.09 9.47 22.38
CA ILE A 3 -1.81 9.96 21.02
C ILE A 3 -0.79 9.10 20.28
N LEU A 4 0.29 8.68 20.96
CA LEU A 4 1.32 7.86 20.33
C LEU A 4 0.81 6.46 20.00
N ILE A 5 0.00 5.87 20.88
CA ILE A 5 -0.65 4.57 20.62
C ILE A 5 -1.59 4.70 19.43
N PHE A 6 -2.43 5.74 19.38
CA PHE A 6 -3.33 5.99 18.27
C PHE A 6 -2.56 6.19 16.94
N PHE A 7 -1.50 6.99 16.96
CA PHE A 7 -0.66 7.26 15.80
C PHE A 7 0.02 5.98 15.29
N LEU A 8 0.66 5.20 16.17
CA LEU A 8 1.34 3.96 15.78
C LEU A 8 0.34 2.89 15.34
N ALA A 9 -0.80 2.77 16.02
CA ALA A 9 -1.85 1.84 15.62
C ALA A 9 -2.37 2.19 14.22
N HIS A 10 -2.65 3.46 13.93
CA HIS A 10 -3.09 3.88 12.61
C HIS A 10 -2.00 3.68 11.55
N TRP A 11 -0.73 3.98 11.83
CA TRP A 11 0.40 3.68 10.94
C TRP A 11 0.38 2.21 10.50
N PHE A 12 0.42 1.28 11.46
CA PHE A 12 0.52 -0.14 11.16
C PHE A 12 -0.78 -0.74 10.61
N LEU A 13 -1.96 -0.29 11.06
CA LEU A 13 -3.24 -0.80 10.54
C LEU A 13 -3.49 -0.30 9.12
N SER A 14 -3.26 0.98 8.84
CA SER A 14 -3.36 1.56 7.50
C SER A 14 -2.43 0.83 6.52
N LEU A 15 -1.17 0.65 6.93
CA LEU A 15 -0.18 -0.07 6.15
C LEU A 15 -0.55 -1.55 5.99
N PHE A 16 -1.04 -2.22 7.04
CA PHE A 16 -1.48 -3.62 6.99
C PHE A 16 -2.54 -3.82 5.89
N PHE A 17 -3.53 -2.94 5.78
CA PHE A 17 -4.53 -3.07 4.72
C PHE A 17 -4.02 -2.66 3.33
N GLN A 18 -3.04 -1.76 3.26
CA GLN A 18 -2.32 -1.50 2.01
C GLN A 18 -1.59 -2.74 1.53
N THR A 19 -0.78 -3.37 2.37
CA THR A 19 0.02 -4.55 2.04
C THR A 19 -0.84 -5.81 1.84
N PHE A 20 -1.75 -6.12 2.77
CA PHE A 20 -2.57 -7.34 2.73
C PHE A 20 -3.66 -7.29 1.65
N PHE A 21 -4.44 -6.21 1.59
CA PHE A 21 -5.63 -6.14 0.73
C PHE A 21 -5.34 -5.45 -0.61
N LEU A 22 -4.69 -4.30 -0.63
CA LEU A 22 -4.44 -3.61 -1.90
C LEU A 22 -3.32 -4.27 -2.71
N HIS A 23 -2.20 -4.55 -2.06
CA HIS A 23 -1.03 -5.09 -2.73
C HIS A 23 -1.17 -6.60 -2.99
N ARG A 24 -1.20 -7.43 -1.95
CA ARG A 24 -1.23 -8.90 -2.12
C ARG A 24 -2.53 -9.43 -2.71
N TYR A 25 -3.69 -8.83 -2.41
CA TYR A 25 -4.98 -9.31 -2.92
C TYR A 25 -5.44 -8.61 -4.21
N ALA A 26 -5.60 -7.29 -4.20
CA ALA A 26 -6.14 -6.56 -5.35
C ALA A 26 -5.17 -6.53 -6.54
N SER A 27 -3.88 -6.31 -6.28
CA SER A 27 -2.87 -6.19 -7.34
C SER A 27 -2.44 -7.56 -7.87
N HIS A 28 -2.06 -8.48 -6.98
CA HIS A 28 -1.41 -9.75 -7.35
C HIS A 28 -2.24 -11.02 -7.14
N LYS A 29 -3.40 -10.94 -6.49
CA LYS A 29 -4.25 -12.10 -6.17
C LYS A 29 -3.48 -13.28 -5.54
N MET A 30 -2.53 -12.99 -4.65
CA MET A 30 -1.74 -14.01 -3.93
C MET A 30 -2.61 -14.92 -3.04
N PHE A 31 -3.85 -14.52 -2.77
CA PHE A 31 -4.87 -15.37 -2.15
C PHE A 31 -6.24 -15.12 -2.78
N THR A 32 -7.17 -16.05 -2.53
CA THR A 32 -8.61 -15.86 -2.78
C THR A 32 -9.39 -15.83 -1.48
N THR A 33 -10.56 -15.24 -1.50
CA THR A 33 -11.50 -15.27 -0.38
C THR A 33 -12.92 -15.21 -0.92
N ASN A 34 -13.92 -15.47 -0.07
CA ASN A 34 -15.32 -15.32 -0.45
C ASN A 34 -15.73 -13.84 -0.41
N ILE A 35 -16.90 -13.52 -0.97
CA ILE A 35 -17.37 -12.15 -1.06
C ILE A 35 -17.58 -11.50 0.32
N PHE A 36 -17.97 -12.27 1.33
CA PHE A 36 -18.19 -11.74 2.68
C PHE A 36 -16.89 -11.16 3.26
N PHE A 37 -15.83 -11.96 3.31
CA PHE A 37 -14.53 -11.51 3.81
C PHE A 37 -13.87 -10.47 2.90
N GLU A 38 -14.04 -10.57 1.57
CA GLU A 38 -13.58 -9.51 0.66
C GLU A 38 -14.20 -8.16 1.03
N ARG A 39 -15.52 -8.11 1.25
CA ARG A 39 -16.23 -6.89 1.65
C ARG A 39 -15.82 -6.43 3.04
N THR A 40 -15.58 -7.33 3.99
CA THR A 40 -15.02 -6.99 5.30
C THR A 40 -13.66 -6.32 5.17
N PHE A 41 -12.72 -6.89 4.42
CA PHE A 41 -11.39 -6.29 4.22
C PHE A 41 -11.46 -4.96 3.47
N TYR A 42 -12.40 -4.81 2.55
CA TYR A 42 -12.64 -3.54 1.86
C TYR A 42 -13.07 -2.44 2.83
N ILE A 43 -14.05 -2.73 3.70
CA ILE A 43 -14.51 -1.79 4.73
C ILE A 43 -13.38 -1.48 5.71
N MET A 44 -12.64 -2.50 6.16
CA MET A 44 -11.49 -2.29 7.04
C MET A 44 -10.41 -1.43 6.36
N THR A 45 -10.15 -1.64 5.07
CA THR A 45 -9.22 -0.79 4.30
C THR A 45 -9.70 0.66 4.28
N TYR A 46 -11.00 0.89 4.07
CA TYR A 46 -11.59 2.23 4.14
C TYR A 46 -11.43 2.88 5.52
N VAL A 47 -11.76 2.15 6.59
CA VAL A 47 -11.68 2.66 7.97
C VAL A 47 -10.24 2.93 8.41
N PHE A 48 -9.34 1.97 8.19
CA PHE A 48 -7.97 2.05 8.69
C PHE A 48 -7.03 2.86 7.82
N GLN A 49 -7.34 3.09 6.53
CA GLN A 49 -6.62 4.09 5.75
C GLN A 49 -7.23 5.49 5.87
N GLY A 50 -8.52 5.57 6.20
CA GLY A 50 -9.26 6.80 6.48
C GLY A 50 -9.04 7.91 5.45
N SER A 51 -8.43 9.03 5.87
CA SER A 51 -8.15 10.18 4.98
C SER A 51 -7.20 9.85 3.83
N SER A 52 -6.45 8.76 3.94
CA SER A 52 -5.50 8.24 2.97
C SER A 52 -6.04 7.04 2.17
N PHE A 53 -7.34 6.74 2.22
CA PHE A 53 -7.93 5.62 1.49
C PHE A 53 -7.51 5.59 0.01
N LEU A 54 -7.09 4.39 -0.41
CA LEU A 54 -6.74 4.08 -1.79
C LEU A 54 -7.79 3.14 -2.40
N ASN A 55 -8.32 3.54 -3.55
CA ASN A 55 -9.25 2.78 -4.37
C ASN A 55 -8.56 1.48 -4.86
N PRO A 56 -9.06 0.29 -4.51
CA PRO A 56 -8.42 -0.98 -4.85
C PRO A 56 -8.20 -1.20 -6.34
N ARG A 57 -9.12 -0.77 -7.20
CA ARG A 57 -8.95 -0.88 -8.65
C ARG A 57 -7.80 0.01 -9.14
N ALA A 58 -7.83 1.30 -8.81
CA ALA A 58 -6.82 2.25 -9.27
C ALA A 58 -5.42 1.88 -8.73
N TYR A 59 -5.35 1.44 -7.47
CA TYR A 59 -4.12 0.93 -6.88
C TYR A 59 -3.61 -0.31 -7.64
N ALA A 60 -4.46 -1.31 -7.87
CA ALA A 60 -4.07 -2.54 -8.55
C ALA A 60 -3.56 -2.30 -9.97
N ILE A 61 -4.22 -1.41 -10.72
CA ILE A 61 -3.81 -1.07 -12.09
C ILE A 61 -2.44 -0.38 -12.07
N MET A 62 -2.28 0.66 -11.25
CA MET A 62 -1.03 1.42 -11.15
C MET A 62 0.13 0.55 -10.66
N HIS A 63 -0.13 -0.37 -9.72
CA HIS A 63 0.86 -1.32 -9.23
C HIS A 63 1.31 -2.31 -10.31
N ARG A 64 0.39 -2.78 -11.16
CA ARG A 64 0.71 -3.66 -12.29
C ARG A 64 1.46 -2.91 -13.40
N GLU A 65 1.11 -1.66 -13.66
CA GLU A 65 1.87 -0.78 -14.56
C GLU A 65 3.32 -0.64 -14.07
N HIS A 66 3.51 -0.38 -12.77
CA HIS A 66 4.83 -0.32 -12.15
C HIS A 66 5.64 -1.60 -12.35
N HIS A 67 5.09 -2.78 -12.06
CA HIS A 67 5.83 -4.04 -12.33
C HIS A 67 6.17 -4.25 -13.80
N ALA A 68 5.24 -3.93 -14.71
CA ALA A 68 5.45 -4.16 -16.14
C ALA A 68 6.42 -3.16 -16.77
N TYR A 69 6.56 -1.98 -16.17
CA TYR A 69 7.32 -0.85 -16.69
C TYR A 69 8.42 -0.37 -15.75
N SER A 70 8.78 -1.20 -14.76
CA SER A 70 9.67 -0.83 -13.66
C SER A 70 10.91 -0.11 -14.17
N ASP A 71 11.15 1.07 -13.61
CA ASP A 71 12.31 1.91 -13.93
C ASP A 71 12.45 2.35 -15.40
N THR A 72 11.32 2.42 -16.11
CA THR A 72 11.17 3.09 -17.40
C THR A 72 10.28 4.34 -17.28
N GLU A 73 10.24 5.18 -18.31
CA GLU A 73 9.40 6.39 -18.33
C GLU A 73 7.88 6.10 -18.20
N LYS A 74 7.46 4.86 -18.49
CA LYS A 74 6.06 4.43 -18.36
C LYS A 74 5.68 4.04 -16.93
N ASP A 75 6.66 3.90 -16.04
CA ASP A 75 6.42 3.62 -14.63
C ASP A 75 5.73 4.83 -13.96
N PRO A 76 4.55 4.67 -13.36
CA PRO A 76 3.84 5.77 -12.71
C PRO A 76 4.62 6.39 -11.54
N HIS A 77 5.61 5.68 -10.97
CA HIS A 77 6.33 6.13 -9.78
C HIS A 77 7.79 5.66 -9.70
N SER A 78 8.48 5.50 -10.84
CA SER A 78 9.93 5.23 -10.79
C SER A 78 10.68 6.45 -10.25
N PRO A 79 11.56 6.29 -9.24
CA PRO A 79 12.30 7.42 -8.68
C PRO A 79 13.49 7.86 -9.53
N HIS A 80 13.80 7.18 -10.65
CA HIS A 80 14.97 7.50 -11.48
C HIS A 80 14.75 8.62 -12.50
N PHE A 81 13.49 9.01 -12.73
CA PHE A 81 13.12 10.10 -13.64
C PHE A 81 12.80 11.41 -12.91
N PHE A 82 12.99 11.44 -11.59
CA PHE A 82 12.71 12.61 -10.74
C PHE A 82 13.90 12.94 -9.85
N THR A 83 14.13 14.23 -9.62
CA THR A 83 15.22 14.72 -8.77
C THR A 83 14.98 14.44 -7.29
N ASP A 84 13.71 14.45 -6.88
CA ASP A 84 13.28 14.30 -5.49
C ASP A 84 11.97 13.52 -5.38
N VAL A 85 11.67 13.08 -4.16
CA VAL A 85 10.50 12.26 -3.85
C VAL A 85 9.19 13.01 -4.06
N PHE A 86 9.17 14.34 -3.93
CA PHE A 86 7.95 15.13 -4.08
C PHE A 86 7.50 15.17 -5.54
N GLN A 87 8.42 15.36 -6.48
CA GLN A 87 8.11 15.31 -7.90
C GLN A 87 7.59 13.93 -8.33
N MET A 88 8.23 12.86 -7.86
CA MET A 88 7.77 11.48 -8.09
C MET A 88 6.36 11.28 -7.54
N MET A 89 6.11 11.68 -6.29
CA MET A 89 4.79 11.53 -5.67
C MET A 89 3.73 12.40 -6.33
N TRP A 90 4.09 13.59 -6.84
CA TRP A 90 3.17 14.43 -7.60
C TRP A 90 2.74 13.74 -8.90
N HIS A 91 3.70 13.21 -9.67
CA HIS A 91 3.43 12.41 -10.86
C HIS A 91 2.56 11.19 -10.55
N THR A 92 2.89 10.48 -9.46
CA THR A 92 2.13 9.31 -8.96
C THR A 92 0.68 9.68 -8.69
N VAL A 93 0.42 10.80 -8.00
CA VAL A 93 -0.93 11.26 -7.66
C VAL A 93 -1.72 11.64 -8.90
N LEU A 94 -1.09 12.25 -9.91
CA LEU A 94 -1.76 12.56 -11.18
C LEU A 94 -2.18 11.29 -11.91
N SER A 95 -1.26 10.34 -12.09
CA SER A 95 -1.54 9.05 -12.74
C SER A 95 -2.63 8.27 -12.00
N TYR A 96 -2.56 8.24 -10.66
CA TYR A 96 -3.57 7.61 -9.82
C TYR A 96 -4.96 8.27 -9.97
N ARG A 97 -5.02 9.61 -10.05
CA ARG A 97 -6.29 10.35 -10.27
C ARG A 97 -6.90 10.03 -11.63
N ASP A 98 -6.10 9.88 -12.67
CA ASP A 98 -6.58 9.51 -14.00
C ASP A 98 -7.21 8.12 -14.00
N HIS A 99 -6.62 7.17 -13.28
CA HIS A 99 -7.18 5.83 -13.09
C HIS A 99 -8.49 5.83 -12.29
N ILE A 100 -8.59 6.64 -11.22
CA ILE A 100 -9.85 6.80 -10.47
C ILE A 100 -10.94 7.37 -11.37
N LYS A 101 -10.64 8.45 -12.08
CA LYS A 101 -11.61 9.16 -12.94
C LYS A 101 -11.87 8.43 -14.26
N ARG A 102 -11.13 7.35 -14.53
CA ARG A 102 -11.17 6.59 -15.79
C ARG A 102 -10.90 7.49 -17.01
N LEU A 103 -9.99 8.46 -16.85
CA LEU A 103 -9.53 9.34 -17.94
C LEU A 103 -8.47 8.64 -18.81
N LYS A 104 -7.81 7.61 -18.25
CA LYS A 104 -6.87 6.73 -18.94
C LYS A 104 -7.45 5.32 -18.95
N GLU A 105 -7.65 4.75 -20.13
CA GLU A 105 -7.96 3.34 -20.25
C GLU A 105 -6.68 2.52 -20.04
N PRO A 106 -6.65 1.60 -19.07
CA PRO A 106 -5.48 0.73 -18.88
C PRO A 106 -5.33 -0.24 -20.03
N GLU A 107 -4.12 -0.74 -20.26
CA GLU A 107 -3.91 -1.88 -21.15
C GLU A 107 -4.66 -3.12 -20.65
N GLU A 108 -5.07 -3.99 -21.57
CA GLU A 108 -5.91 -5.15 -21.27
C GLU A 108 -5.29 -6.08 -20.22
N ARG A 109 -3.96 -6.25 -20.26
CA ARG A 109 -3.20 -7.05 -19.28
C ARG A 109 -3.29 -6.54 -17.84
N PHE A 110 -3.69 -5.29 -17.62
CA PHE A 110 -3.84 -4.70 -16.29
C PHE A 110 -5.28 -4.72 -15.79
N LYS A 111 -6.26 -5.07 -16.65
CA LYS A 111 -7.69 -5.08 -16.31
C LYS A 111 -8.11 -6.37 -15.60
N GLY A 112 -9.20 -6.29 -14.84
CA GLY A 112 -9.81 -7.41 -14.14
C GLY A 112 -9.02 -7.93 -12.94
N ASN A 113 -9.57 -8.95 -12.27
CA ASN A 113 -8.94 -9.59 -11.11
C ASN A 113 -8.56 -8.63 -9.97
N TYR A 114 -9.30 -7.53 -9.78
CA TYR A 114 -9.25 -6.68 -8.59
C TYR A 114 -10.68 -6.55 -8.04
N PRO A 115 -10.85 -6.34 -6.72
CA PRO A 115 -12.16 -6.10 -6.16
C PRO A 115 -12.67 -4.70 -6.57
N GLU A 116 -13.96 -4.58 -6.86
CA GLU A 116 -14.64 -3.29 -7.06
C GLU A 116 -15.85 -3.18 -6.14
N TRP A 117 -16.05 -1.99 -5.56
CA TRP A 117 -17.23 -1.64 -4.80
C TRP A 117 -17.66 -0.21 -5.11
N LYS A 118 -18.37 -0.01 -6.22
CA LYS A 118 -18.74 1.34 -6.72
C LYS A 118 -19.21 2.32 -5.63
N PHE A 119 -20.07 1.88 -4.72
CA PHE A 119 -20.54 2.71 -3.61
C PHE A 119 -19.42 3.13 -2.65
N LEU A 120 -18.65 2.17 -2.14
CA LEU A 120 -17.56 2.47 -1.20
C LEU A 120 -16.38 3.17 -1.90
N ASP A 121 -16.14 2.89 -3.18
CA ASP A 121 -15.16 3.59 -4.01
C ASP A 121 -15.50 5.06 -4.18
N TYR A 122 -16.78 5.36 -4.43
CA TYR A 122 -17.28 6.73 -4.53
C TYR A 122 -17.12 7.47 -3.20
N ILE A 123 -17.58 6.86 -2.09
CA ILE A 123 -17.47 7.47 -0.76
C ILE A 123 -16.02 7.65 -0.36
N GLY A 124 -15.21 6.58 -0.42
CA GLY A 124 -13.84 6.57 0.06
C GLY A 124 -12.89 7.45 -0.76
N SER A 125 -13.17 7.63 -2.05
CA SER A 125 -12.37 8.54 -2.89
C SER A 125 -12.78 10.00 -2.75
N SER A 126 -13.93 10.30 -2.12
CA SER A 126 -14.45 11.67 -2.02
C SER A 126 -13.62 12.56 -1.08
N ILE A 127 -13.56 13.85 -1.40
CA ILE A 127 -12.94 14.85 -0.51
C ILE A 127 -13.69 14.95 0.82
N VAL A 128 -15.03 14.80 0.81
CA VAL A 128 -15.86 14.84 2.01
C VAL A 128 -15.45 13.75 2.98
N SER A 129 -15.30 12.50 2.51
CA SER A 129 -14.83 11.41 3.38
C SER A 129 -13.44 11.69 3.96
N ARG A 130 -12.52 12.24 3.17
CA ARG A 130 -11.17 12.58 3.65
C ARG A 130 -11.21 13.66 4.72
N LEU A 131 -12.05 14.68 4.55
CA LEU A 131 -12.27 15.75 5.53
C LEU A 131 -12.94 15.23 6.81
N ILE A 132 -13.89 14.28 6.71
CA ILE A 132 -14.51 13.65 7.88
C ILE A 132 -13.46 12.92 8.72
N PHE A 133 -12.66 12.01 8.12
CA PHE A 133 -11.57 11.35 8.84
C PHE A 133 -10.57 12.36 9.42
N GLY A 134 -10.24 13.39 8.65
CA GLY A 134 -9.42 14.48 9.12
C GLY A 134 -9.94 15.19 10.35
N GLY A 135 -11.22 15.55 10.35
CA GLY A 135 -11.91 16.14 11.49
C GLY A 135 -11.92 15.22 12.69
N LEU A 136 -12.16 13.92 12.50
CA LEU A 136 -12.10 12.91 13.56
C LEU A 136 -10.69 12.80 14.15
N TYR A 137 -9.64 12.84 13.32
CA TYR A 137 -8.25 12.83 13.80
C TYR A 137 -7.96 14.09 14.62
N ILE A 138 -8.29 15.27 14.10
CA ILE A 138 -8.10 16.53 14.83
C ILE A 138 -8.86 16.53 16.17
N ALA A 139 -10.13 16.11 16.17
CA ALA A 139 -10.94 16.03 17.38
C ALA A 139 -10.33 15.08 18.42
N PHE A 140 -9.82 13.92 17.99
CA PHE A 140 -9.11 13.00 18.88
C PHE A 140 -7.85 13.64 19.48
N TYR A 141 -7.08 14.38 18.68
CA TYR A 141 -5.89 15.08 19.17
C TYR A 141 -6.26 16.18 20.16
N VAL A 142 -7.27 17.00 19.85
CA VAL A 142 -7.75 18.06 20.77
C VAL A 142 -8.17 17.49 22.12
N GLN A 143 -8.84 16.33 22.13
CA GLN A 143 -9.33 15.70 23.35
C GLN A 143 -8.22 15.05 24.20
N PHE A 144 -7.21 14.44 23.57
CA PHE A 144 -6.26 13.56 24.27
C PHE A 144 -4.81 14.04 24.25
N ALA A 145 -4.47 15.11 23.52
CA ALA A 145 -3.11 15.64 23.51
C ALA A 145 -2.78 16.30 24.85
N THR A 146 -1.69 15.84 25.47
CA THR A 146 -1.20 16.39 26.74
C THR A 146 -0.06 17.40 26.54
N ALA A 147 0.37 17.62 25.30
CA ALA A 147 1.44 18.56 24.94
C ALA A 147 1.26 19.07 23.51
N TRP A 148 1.64 20.31 23.26
CA TRP A 148 1.46 20.97 21.95
C TRP A 148 2.21 20.28 20.81
N TRP A 149 3.37 19.68 21.07
CA TRP A 149 4.19 19.04 20.04
C TRP A 149 3.48 17.82 19.43
N MET A 150 2.51 17.21 20.14
CA MET A 150 1.74 16.10 19.61
C MET A 150 0.97 16.49 18.35
N PHE A 151 0.54 17.75 18.24
CA PHE A 151 -0.16 18.26 17.05
C PHE A 151 0.74 18.28 15.80
N LEU A 152 2.08 18.25 15.96
CA LEU A 152 3.01 18.11 14.83
C LEU A 152 2.87 16.75 14.11
N LEU A 153 2.25 15.75 14.74
CA LEU A 153 1.99 14.45 14.13
C LEU A 153 0.78 14.47 13.18
N ILE A 154 -0.10 15.48 13.30
CA ILE A 154 -1.35 15.54 12.52
C ILE A 154 -1.09 15.51 11.01
N PRO A 155 -0.19 16.32 10.43
CA PRO A 155 0.08 16.26 8.99
C PRO A 155 0.49 14.87 8.51
N ILE A 156 1.30 14.15 9.30
CA ILE A 156 1.70 12.77 9.02
C ILE A 156 0.48 11.86 9.08
N HIS A 157 -0.36 12.02 10.10
CA HIS A 157 -1.61 11.27 10.29
C HIS A 157 -2.56 11.37 9.09
N PHE A 158 -2.66 12.57 8.49
CA PHE A 158 -3.45 12.80 7.29
C PHE A 158 -2.87 12.12 6.05
N MET A 159 -1.54 12.09 5.96
CA MET A 159 -0.77 11.71 4.76
C MET A 159 -0.11 10.33 4.86
N MET A 160 -0.56 9.46 5.76
CA MET A 160 0.02 8.11 5.97
C MET A 160 0.19 7.32 4.67
N GLY A 161 -0.86 7.23 3.84
CA GLY A 161 -0.80 6.47 2.58
C GLY A 161 0.25 7.01 1.61
N PRO A 162 0.24 8.31 1.25
CA PRO A 162 1.29 8.93 0.46
C PRO A 162 2.70 8.77 1.05
N ILE A 163 2.86 8.87 2.37
CA ILE A 163 4.16 8.69 3.03
C ILE A 163 4.64 7.25 2.90
N HIS A 164 3.79 6.25 3.14
CA HIS A 164 4.12 4.84 2.92
C HIS A 164 4.52 4.58 1.47
N GLY A 165 3.73 5.05 0.50
CA GLY A 165 4.02 4.90 -0.93
C GLY A 165 5.34 5.57 -1.33
N ALA A 166 5.61 6.77 -0.81
CA ALA A 166 6.87 7.47 -1.03
C ALA A 166 8.06 6.66 -0.52
N ILE A 167 7.97 6.12 0.70
CA ILE A 167 9.03 5.30 1.29
C ILE A 167 9.27 4.04 0.44
N VAL A 168 8.21 3.28 0.11
CA VAL A 168 8.34 2.03 -0.65
C VAL A 168 8.92 2.27 -2.04
N ASN A 169 8.33 3.19 -2.80
CA ASN A 169 8.72 3.40 -4.20
C ASN A 169 10.10 4.07 -4.31
N TRP A 170 10.37 5.06 -3.46
CA TRP A 170 11.65 5.76 -3.51
C TRP A 170 12.78 4.89 -2.97
N CYS A 171 12.66 4.38 -1.74
CA CYS A 171 13.71 3.60 -1.12
C CYS A 171 13.86 2.24 -1.79
N GLY A 172 12.75 1.57 -2.11
CA GLY A 172 12.72 0.26 -2.75
C GLY A 172 13.30 0.22 -4.16
N HIS A 173 13.62 1.36 -4.78
CA HIS A 173 14.32 1.42 -6.08
C HIS A 173 15.63 2.20 -6.03
N LYS A 174 16.01 2.79 -4.88
CA LYS A 174 17.27 3.55 -4.74
C LYS A 174 18.24 2.98 -3.73
N TYR A 175 17.76 2.39 -2.64
CA TYR A 175 18.58 2.14 -1.46
C TYR A 175 18.49 0.69 -1.00
N GLY A 176 19.65 0.12 -0.65
CA GLY A 176 19.75 -1.24 -0.11
C GLY A 176 20.44 -2.19 -1.07
N TYR A 177 20.16 -3.48 -0.91
CA TYR A 177 20.81 -4.57 -1.65
C TYR A 177 19.83 -5.24 -2.61
N ALA A 178 20.33 -6.13 -3.46
CA ALA A 178 19.52 -6.97 -4.33
C ALA A 178 19.88 -8.45 -4.10
N ASN A 179 18.88 -9.31 -4.06
CA ASN A 179 19.05 -10.76 -4.03
C ASN A 179 18.96 -11.36 -5.44
N PHE A 180 18.25 -10.68 -6.34
CA PHE A 180 17.96 -11.15 -7.69
C PHE A 180 18.28 -10.06 -8.71
N ASP A 181 18.71 -10.51 -9.88
CA ASP A 181 18.75 -9.67 -11.08
C ASP A 181 17.40 -9.74 -11.79
N ASN A 182 16.67 -8.63 -11.75
CA ASN A 182 15.34 -8.47 -12.34
C ASN A 182 15.36 -7.63 -13.63
N ASN A 183 16.54 -7.18 -14.07
CA ASN A 183 16.68 -6.14 -15.10
C ASN A 183 15.97 -4.81 -14.75
N ASP A 184 15.78 -4.53 -13.46
CA ASP A 184 15.33 -3.25 -12.92
C ASP A 184 16.27 -2.78 -11.80
N LYS A 185 15.98 -1.65 -11.17
CA LYS A 185 16.78 -1.09 -10.07
C LYS A 185 16.18 -1.35 -8.69
N SER A 186 15.22 -2.26 -8.58
CA SER A 186 14.59 -2.63 -7.31
C SER A 186 15.64 -3.10 -6.27
N LYS A 187 15.41 -2.77 -5.00
CA LYS A 187 16.26 -3.04 -3.85
C LYS A 187 15.43 -3.54 -2.66
N ASN A 188 16.07 -4.34 -1.81
CA ASN A 188 15.59 -4.64 -0.48
C ASN A 188 16.18 -3.60 0.50
N THR A 189 15.34 -2.81 1.16
CA THR A 189 15.78 -1.73 2.07
C THR A 189 15.60 -2.11 3.53
N THR A 190 16.69 -2.52 4.18
CA THR A 190 16.78 -2.77 5.63
C THR A 190 17.71 -1.75 6.30
N PRO A 191 17.60 -1.45 7.61
CA PRO A 191 16.77 -2.13 8.63
C PRO A 191 15.34 -1.58 8.78
N PHE A 192 14.93 -0.57 8.02
CA PHE A 192 13.65 0.14 8.24
C PHE A 192 12.40 -0.61 7.76
N ASP A 193 12.55 -1.79 7.14
CA ASP A 193 11.43 -2.59 6.63
C ASP A 193 10.39 -2.98 7.70
N PHE A 194 10.77 -3.08 8.98
CA PHE A 194 9.79 -3.35 10.04
C PHE A 194 8.71 -2.27 10.15
N LEU A 195 9.02 -1.01 9.78
CA LEU A 195 8.06 0.09 9.71
C LEU A 195 7.13 -0.05 8.50
N MET A 196 7.55 -0.82 7.49
CA MET A 196 6.88 -1.03 6.21
C MET A 196 6.29 -2.43 6.05
N LEU A 197 6.27 -3.25 7.11
CA LEU A 197 5.62 -4.56 7.15
C LEU A 197 6.02 -5.51 5.99
N GLY A 198 7.30 -5.49 5.59
CA GLY A 198 7.81 -6.32 4.50
C GLY A 198 7.80 -5.67 3.12
N GLU A 199 7.13 -4.52 2.96
CA GLU A 199 6.99 -3.84 1.66
C GLU A 199 8.32 -3.29 1.12
N LEU A 200 9.38 -3.18 1.93
CA LEU A 200 10.70 -2.76 1.45
C LEU A 200 11.55 -3.93 0.93
N PHE A 201 11.05 -5.16 0.88
CA PHE A 201 11.67 -6.26 0.14
C PHE A 201 11.31 -6.22 -1.37
N GLN A 202 11.45 -5.04 -1.98
CA GLN A 202 10.98 -4.76 -3.33
C GLN A 202 11.69 -5.62 -4.38
N ASN A 203 13.00 -5.86 -4.26
CA ASN A 203 13.74 -6.70 -5.20
C ASN A 203 13.27 -8.16 -5.19
N ASN A 204 12.98 -8.70 -4.01
CA ASN A 204 12.41 -10.05 -3.89
C ASN A 204 11.02 -10.13 -4.53
N HIS A 205 10.21 -9.12 -4.25
CA HIS A 205 8.85 -9.04 -4.76
C HIS A 205 8.81 -8.88 -6.29
N HIS A 206 9.65 -8.03 -6.86
CA HIS A 206 9.79 -7.88 -8.31
C HIS A 206 10.22 -9.18 -9.00
N LYS A 207 11.06 -9.98 -8.33
CA LYS A 207 11.42 -11.31 -8.85
C LYS A 207 10.26 -12.28 -8.82
N ARG A 208 9.46 -12.28 -7.73
CA ARG A 208 8.40 -13.26 -7.45
C ARG A 208 7.09 -12.56 -7.06
N PRO A 209 6.44 -11.85 -8.00
CA PRO A 209 5.31 -10.97 -7.69
C PRO A 209 4.07 -11.72 -7.19
N ASN A 210 3.99 -13.03 -7.42
CA ASN A 210 2.89 -13.88 -6.96
C ASN A 210 3.18 -14.58 -5.61
N ASN A 211 4.35 -14.37 -5.02
CA ASN A 211 4.71 -14.98 -3.74
C ASN A 211 4.12 -14.19 -2.57
N ALA A 212 3.34 -14.87 -1.71
CA ALA A 212 2.72 -14.24 -0.55
C ALA A 212 3.72 -13.82 0.55
N ASN A 213 4.91 -14.42 0.57
CA ASN A 213 6.00 -14.03 1.47
C ASN A 213 7.03 -13.19 0.70
N PHE A 214 7.27 -11.96 1.14
CA PHE A 214 8.25 -11.07 0.51
C PHE A 214 9.69 -11.35 0.94
N GLY A 215 9.91 -12.10 2.02
CA GLY A 215 11.24 -12.55 2.42
C GLY A 215 11.78 -13.68 1.53
N ALA A 216 13.03 -13.56 1.10
CA ALA A 216 13.80 -14.57 0.37
C ALA A 216 14.97 -15.15 1.20
N LYS A 217 15.50 -14.40 2.17
CA LYS A 217 16.57 -14.80 3.09
C LYS A 217 16.02 -14.94 4.52
N TRP A 218 16.73 -15.69 5.36
CA TRP A 218 16.29 -16.02 6.73
C TRP A 218 16.12 -14.81 7.65
N PHE A 219 16.83 -13.71 7.39
CA PHE A 219 16.75 -12.47 8.15
C PHE A 219 15.74 -11.46 7.57
N GLU A 220 15.14 -11.76 6.42
CA GLU A 220 14.11 -10.93 5.78
C GLU A 220 12.75 -11.35 6.34
N ILE A 221 12.26 -10.59 7.31
CA ILE A 221 11.04 -10.90 8.06
C ILE A 221 9.87 -10.13 7.47
N ASP A 222 8.98 -10.83 6.76
CA ASP A 222 7.67 -10.31 6.36
C ASP A 222 6.65 -10.57 7.50
N PRO A 223 6.23 -9.55 8.27
CA PRO A 223 5.33 -9.75 9.41
C PRO A 223 3.90 -10.10 8.99
N VAL A 224 3.52 -9.82 7.74
CA VAL A 224 2.16 -10.04 7.24
C VAL A 224 1.96 -11.50 6.83
N TYR A 225 3.00 -12.15 6.32
CA TYR A 225 2.91 -13.54 5.86
C TYR A 225 2.44 -14.54 6.95
N PRO A 226 2.95 -14.51 8.20
CA PRO A 226 2.39 -15.32 9.29
C PRO A 226 0.91 -15.08 9.56
N VAL A 227 0.46 -13.82 9.50
CA VAL A 227 -0.97 -13.46 9.66
C VAL A 227 -1.79 -14.09 8.53
N MET A 228 -1.31 -14.02 7.29
CA MET A 228 -1.96 -14.67 6.16
C MET A 228 -2.04 -16.19 6.31
N LYS A 229 -0.99 -16.84 6.83
CA LYS A 229 -1.01 -18.28 7.12
C LYS A 229 -2.07 -18.63 8.18
N LEU A 230 -2.19 -17.83 9.23
CA LEU A 230 -3.23 -18.01 10.25
C LEU A 230 -4.63 -17.85 9.66
N MET A 231 -4.86 -16.80 8.87
CA MET A 231 -6.13 -16.57 8.17
C MET A 231 -6.44 -17.69 7.17
N HIS A 232 -5.41 -18.27 6.54
CA HIS A 232 -5.57 -19.41 5.65
C HIS A 232 -6.01 -20.66 6.40
N TRP A 233 -5.35 -20.95 7.52
CA TRP A 233 -5.71 -22.05 8.41
C TRP A 233 -7.14 -21.90 8.95
N ALA A 234 -7.53 -20.68 9.33
CA ALA A 234 -8.88 -20.34 9.76
C ALA A 234 -9.93 -20.31 8.62
N ARG A 235 -9.55 -20.64 7.37
CA ARG A 235 -10.41 -20.63 6.17
C ARG A 235 -11.03 -19.26 5.85
N ILE A 236 -10.45 -18.18 6.34
CA ILE A 236 -10.83 -16.80 6.01
C ILE A 236 -10.30 -16.44 4.61
N ILE A 237 -9.10 -16.92 4.28
CA ILE A 237 -8.50 -16.78 2.95
C ILE A 237 -7.99 -18.13 2.45
N ARG A 238 -7.72 -18.23 1.14
CA ARG A 238 -7.02 -19.36 0.53
C ARG A 238 -5.78 -18.85 -0.19
N LEU A 239 -4.61 -19.11 0.38
CA LEU A 239 -3.33 -18.77 -0.26
C LEU A 239 -3.24 -19.50 -1.61
N ARG A 240 -2.79 -18.78 -2.65
CA ARG A 240 -2.46 -19.37 -3.94
C ARG A 240 -1.04 -19.92 -3.86
N LYS A 241 -0.80 -21.06 -4.52
CA LYS A 241 0.57 -21.52 -4.73
C LYS A 241 1.27 -20.53 -5.67
N ALA A 242 2.41 -20.01 -5.25
CA ALA A 242 3.28 -19.27 -6.15
C ALA A 242 3.84 -20.25 -7.20
N TYR A 243 3.73 -19.90 -8.48
CA TYR A 243 4.51 -20.56 -9.52
C TYR A 243 5.87 -19.85 -9.55
N LEU A 244 6.94 -20.63 -9.44
CA LEU A 244 8.33 -20.16 -9.48
C LEU A 244 8.74 -19.78 -10.90
#